data_AF-A0A2H5F4P1-F1
#
_entry.id   AF-A0A2H5F4P1-F1
#
_cell.length_a   1.000
_cell.length_b   1.000
_cell.length_c   1.000
_cell.angle_alpha   90.00
_cell.angle_beta   90.00
_cell.angle_gamma   90.00
#
_symmetry.space_group_name_H-M   'P 1'
#
loop_
_entity.id
_entity.type
_entity.pdbx_description
1 polymer ?
#
loop_
_entity_poly.entity_id
_entity_poly.type
_entity_poly.pdbx_seq_one_letter_code
_entity_poly.pdbx_strand_id
1 'polypeptide(L)'
;MTVQGPVPTAPPASPEAEPETDPVWRRAFELIRSRAWHWRSGRRLTRSAAGYIEPRPYCDRLLAEALSDRCFLDTAHRAAFFDWACAQPGIKVLVPVLAAHDLMARGDSTAAITHLTLAMALDQEDLYAQEMWFAAHGRPIRPVDPAKRFCPNPFERLESGSQNRLRFCCPAWLPNPVGSLEDATAEAIWNSTAAQDIRASIHDGSYRYCSRMHCPMFSDDLLPRVESIRNPVLQQIQRDKSTVIPPKIRRISLSHDRSCNLTCPSCRTKLIIADRAENTRLDALTDKALLPLLLASEKVVITGSGDPFSSKHYRNVIRRLTARSDGPRIDLQTNGLLLARSWDELGLDGHVGQVLVSIDAASKPTYEAIRRNGVFEDLLANLDFLSTLRQQGRVAYVRLDFVVQALNFREMPAAARLMRGYGFDCIKFQMLRSWNTWSAEDFRRHHVGHPDHPDHAEFRSVLRDPALDRPDVYWFGFYAEPSPGIELSNRSLPGAVPSKGDARHAASRA
;
A
#
# COMPACT_ATOMS: atom_id res chain seq x y z
N MET A 1 -24.75 -24.86 -77.91
CA MET A 1 -23.52 -24.57 -77.14
C MET A 1 -23.82 -23.28 -76.40
N THR A 2 -23.95 -23.19 -75.08
CA THR A 2 -23.28 -23.90 -73.98
C THR A 2 -24.17 -23.82 -72.74
N VAL A 3 -24.40 -24.95 -72.08
CA VAL A 3 -25.07 -25.05 -70.78
C VAL A 3 -24.09 -24.60 -69.71
N GLN A 4 -24.37 -23.53 -68.96
CA GLN A 4 -23.60 -23.15 -67.79
C GLN A 4 -24.07 -23.99 -66.59
N GLY A 5 -23.20 -24.86 -66.11
CA GLY A 5 -23.41 -25.64 -64.89
C GLY A 5 -23.29 -24.78 -63.62
N PRO A 6 -23.77 -25.28 -62.46
CA PRO A 6 -23.73 -24.55 -61.21
C PRO A 6 -22.30 -24.47 -60.66
N VAL A 7 -21.95 -23.30 -60.13
CA VAL A 7 -20.70 -23.01 -59.42
C VAL A 7 -20.62 -23.86 -58.15
N PRO A 8 -19.47 -24.48 -57.82
CA PRO A 8 -19.34 -25.22 -56.58
C PRO A 8 -19.31 -24.25 -55.39
N THR A 9 -20.28 -24.39 -54.50
CA THR A 9 -20.30 -23.74 -53.19
C THR A 9 -19.13 -24.25 -52.36
N ALA A 10 -18.28 -23.35 -51.87
CA ALA A 10 -17.26 -23.66 -50.87
C ALA A 10 -17.92 -24.33 -49.64
N PRO A 11 -17.26 -25.32 -49.01
CA PRO A 11 -17.79 -25.94 -47.82
C PRO A 11 -17.95 -24.88 -46.72
N PRO A 12 -19.02 -24.94 -45.91
CA PRO A 12 -19.19 -24.02 -44.79
C PRO A 12 -18.00 -24.16 -43.86
N ALA A 13 -17.41 -23.03 -43.46
CA ALA A 13 -16.45 -22.98 -42.38
C ALA A 13 -17.05 -23.70 -41.17
N SER A 14 -16.27 -24.61 -40.56
CA SER A 14 -16.66 -25.31 -39.35
C SER A 14 -17.12 -24.29 -38.31
N PRO A 15 -18.20 -24.57 -37.53
CA PRO A 15 -18.65 -23.64 -36.51
C PRO A 15 -17.53 -23.48 -35.50
N GLU A 16 -16.95 -22.29 -35.41
CA GLU A 16 -16.08 -21.91 -34.29
C GLU A 16 -16.91 -22.16 -33.03
N ALA A 17 -16.52 -23.18 -32.26
CA ALA A 17 -17.18 -23.51 -31.01
C ALA A 17 -17.18 -22.25 -30.14
N GLU A 18 -18.34 -21.86 -29.62
CA GLU A 18 -18.42 -20.74 -28.69
C GLU A 18 -17.40 -20.99 -27.56
N PRO A 19 -16.61 -19.98 -27.15
CA PRO A 19 -15.46 -20.17 -26.26
C PRO A 19 -15.81 -20.78 -24.90
N GLU A 20 -17.08 -20.76 -24.49
CA GLU A 20 -17.57 -21.51 -23.33
C GLU A 20 -17.55 -23.04 -23.51
N THR A 21 -17.48 -23.58 -24.73
CA THR A 21 -17.57 -25.02 -25.00
C THR A 21 -16.24 -25.67 -25.39
N ASP A 22 -15.15 -24.90 -25.55
CA ASP A 22 -13.84 -25.42 -25.95
C ASP A 22 -13.15 -26.20 -24.79
N PRO A 23 -12.99 -27.53 -24.90
CA PRO A 23 -12.35 -28.34 -23.86
C PRO A 23 -10.87 -28.01 -23.65
N VAL A 24 -10.18 -27.54 -24.69
CA VAL A 24 -8.76 -27.15 -24.64
C VAL A 24 -8.60 -25.90 -23.79
N TRP A 25 -9.45 -24.89 -24.01
CA TRP A 25 -9.45 -23.66 -23.22
C TRP A 25 -9.75 -23.93 -21.75
N ARG A 26 -10.78 -24.76 -21.48
CA ARG A 26 -11.14 -25.15 -20.10
C ARG A 26 -9.97 -25.83 -19.39
N ARG A 27 -9.30 -26.79 -20.05
CA ARG A 27 -8.13 -27.49 -19.49
C ARG A 27 -6.98 -26.53 -19.19
N ALA A 28 -6.64 -25.64 -20.13
CA ALA A 28 -5.57 -24.65 -19.94
C ALA A 28 -5.88 -23.71 -18.76
N PHE A 29 -7.11 -23.20 -18.70
CA PHE A 29 -7.57 -22.31 -17.64
C PHE A 29 -7.57 -22.99 -16.26
N GLU A 30 -8.05 -24.22 -16.16
CA GLU A 30 -8.05 -24.98 -14.91
C GLU A 30 -6.64 -25.24 -14.39
N LEU A 31 -5.69 -25.56 -15.28
CA LEU A 31 -4.29 -25.70 -14.93
C LEU A 31 -3.73 -24.38 -14.37
N ILE A 32 -3.90 -23.25 -15.07
CA ILE A 32 -3.45 -21.94 -14.59
C ILE A 32 -4.08 -21.62 -13.23
N ARG A 33 -5.39 -21.84 -13.09
CA ARG A 33 -6.12 -21.58 -11.84
C ARG A 33 -5.58 -22.42 -10.68
N SER A 34 -5.23 -23.69 -10.93
CA SER A 34 -4.62 -24.57 -9.92
C SER A 34 -3.27 -24.05 -9.39
N ARG A 35 -2.55 -23.28 -10.21
CA ARG A 35 -1.26 -22.67 -9.86
C ARG A 35 -1.36 -21.32 -9.14
N ALA A 36 -2.56 -20.73 -9.07
CA ALA A 36 -2.74 -19.39 -8.53
C ALA A 36 -2.30 -19.23 -7.06
N TRP A 37 -2.52 -20.25 -6.22
CA TRP A 37 -2.05 -20.21 -4.83
C TRP A 37 -0.53 -20.25 -4.75
N HIS A 38 0.10 -21.13 -5.54
CA HIS A 38 1.56 -21.25 -5.58
C HIS A 38 2.21 -19.95 -6.05
N TRP A 39 1.70 -19.33 -7.13
CA TRP A 39 2.10 -17.99 -7.54
C TRP A 39 2.00 -16.97 -6.40
N ARG A 40 0.86 -16.96 -5.69
CA ARG A 40 0.61 -16.01 -4.60
C ARG A 40 1.54 -16.19 -3.41
N SER A 41 1.78 -17.42 -2.99
CA SER A 41 2.66 -17.70 -1.85
C SER A 41 4.13 -17.51 -2.22
N GLY A 42 4.58 -18.09 -3.32
CA GLY A 42 6.00 -18.14 -3.70
C GLY A 42 6.59 -16.80 -4.13
N ARG A 43 5.86 -15.96 -4.87
CA ARG A 43 6.40 -14.66 -5.32
C ARG A 43 6.55 -13.63 -4.19
N ARG A 44 5.87 -13.86 -3.07
CA ARG A 44 5.94 -13.03 -1.85
C ARG A 44 7.08 -13.45 -0.92
N LEU A 45 7.84 -14.49 -1.27
CA LEU A 45 9.05 -14.89 -0.56
C LEU A 45 10.27 -14.15 -1.11
N THR A 46 11.37 -14.13 -0.37
CA THR A 46 12.67 -13.61 -0.85
C THR A 46 13.47 -14.72 -1.52
N ARG A 47 14.54 -14.38 -2.25
CA ARG A 47 15.25 -15.32 -3.14
C ARG A 47 15.82 -16.53 -2.42
N SER A 48 16.27 -16.35 -1.18
CA SER A 48 16.90 -17.39 -0.39
C SER A 48 15.89 -18.26 0.37
N ALA A 49 14.59 -17.95 0.30
CA ALA A 49 13.55 -18.71 0.97
C ALA A 49 13.14 -19.96 0.15
N ALA A 50 12.90 -21.06 0.84
CA ALA A 50 12.36 -22.27 0.22
C ALA A 50 10.98 -21.99 -0.39
N GLY A 51 10.78 -22.42 -1.64
CA GLY A 51 9.53 -22.18 -2.38
C GLY A 51 9.43 -20.79 -3.04
N TYR A 52 10.50 -19.99 -3.03
CA TYR A 52 10.56 -18.75 -3.81
C TYR A 52 10.28 -19.01 -5.29
N ILE A 53 9.45 -18.15 -5.87
CA ILE A 53 9.19 -18.15 -7.30
C ILE A 53 9.90 -16.97 -7.92
N GLU A 54 10.83 -17.25 -8.84
CA GLU A 54 11.32 -16.24 -9.77
C GLU A 54 10.25 -16.03 -10.86
N PRO A 55 9.64 -14.84 -10.95
CA PRO A 55 8.42 -14.62 -11.73
C PRO A 55 8.51 -15.01 -13.21
N ARG A 56 9.52 -14.48 -13.92
CA ARG A 56 9.68 -14.70 -15.36
C ARG A 56 9.85 -16.18 -15.72
N PRO A 57 10.85 -16.93 -15.19
CA PRO A 57 11.01 -18.35 -15.49
C PRO A 57 9.79 -19.21 -15.10
N TYR A 58 9.05 -18.80 -14.07
CA TYR A 58 7.82 -19.48 -13.68
C TYR A 58 6.70 -19.29 -14.69
N CYS A 59 6.47 -18.06 -15.14
CA CYS A 59 5.52 -17.75 -16.19
C CYS A 59 5.87 -18.46 -17.50
N ASP A 60 7.15 -18.44 -17.91
CA ASP A 60 7.63 -19.13 -19.11
C ASP A 60 7.26 -20.63 -19.09
N ARG A 61 7.56 -21.32 -17.98
CA ARG A 61 7.25 -22.76 -17.82
C ARG A 61 5.75 -23.03 -17.78
N LEU A 62 4.98 -22.21 -17.08
CA LEU A 62 3.54 -22.40 -16.95
C LEU A 62 2.81 -22.16 -18.27
N LEU A 63 3.25 -21.18 -19.06
CA LEU A 63 2.73 -20.97 -20.42
C LEU A 63 3.04 -22.15 -21.33
N ALA A 64 4.28 -22.68 -21.28
CA ALA A 64 4.66 -23.84 -22.07
C ALA A 64 3.85 -25.10 -21.72
N GLU A 65 3.48 -25.28 -20.45
CA GLU A 65 2.64 -26.39 -19.99
C GLU A 65 1.16 -26.17 -20.39
N ALA A 66 0.61 -25.01 -20.06
CA ALA A 66 -0.82 -24.72 -20.21
C ALA A 66 -1.25 -24.52 -21.66
N LEU A 67 -0.36 -24.03 -22.51
CA LEU A 67 -0.65 -23.69 -23.91
C LEU A 67 0.12 -24.63 -24.85
N SER A 68 0.22 -25.91 -24.45
CA SER A 68 0.93 -26.96 -25.18
C SER A 68 0.15 -27.52 -26.38
N ASP A 69 -1.16 -27.27 -26.45
CA ASP A 69 -1.98 -27.65 -27.61
C ASP A 69 -1.61 -26.81 -28.84
N ARG A 70 -1.67 -27.44 -30.02
CA ARG A 70 -1.31 -26.80 -31.30
C ARG A 70 -2.22 -25.63 -31.65
N CYS A 71 -3.45 -25.57 -31.15
CA CYS A 71 -4.33 -24.43 -31.38
C CYS A 71 -3.74 -23.11 -30.86
N PHE A 72 -2.92 -23.16 -29.82
CA PHE A 72 -2.27 -21.98 -29.24
C PHE A 72 -1.02 -21.49 -30.00
N LEU A 73 -0.64 -22.18 -31.08
CA LEU A 73 0.35 -21.68 -32.03
C LEU A 73 -0.20 -20.50 -32.84
N ASP A 74 -1.52 -20.43 -33.03
CA ASP A 74 -2.16 -19.23 -33.56
C ASP A 74 -2.22 -18.15 -32.46
N THR A 75 -1.55 -17.04 -32.75
CA THR A 75 -1.48 -15.90 -31.86
C THR A 75 -2.85 -15.27 -31.58
N ALA A 76 -3.76 -15.28 -32.56
CA ALA A 76 -5.10 -14.71 -32.41
C ALA A 76 -5.97 -15.61 -31.50
N HIS A 77 -5.96 -16.92 -31.76
CA HIS A 77 -6.62 -17.90 -30.90
C HIS A 77 -6.12 -17.84 -29.44
N ARG A 78 -4.81 -17.69 -29.25
CA ARG A 78 -4.22 -17.54 -27.90
C ARG A 78 -4.59 -16.23 -27.21
N ALA A 79 -4.71 -15.12 -27.94
CA ALA A 79 -5.20 -13.86 -27.40
C ALA A 79 -6.67 -13.99 -26.96
N ALA A 80 -7.51 -14.56 -27.83
CA ALA A 80 -8.93 -14.79 -27.54
C ALA A 80 -9.13 -15.68 -26.29
N PHE A 81 -8.28 -16.70 -26.09
CA PHE A 81 -8.27 -17.49 -24.87
C PHE A 81 -8.02 -16.63 -23.63
N PHE A 82 -7.03 -15.73 -23.66
CA PHE A 82 -6.73 -14.88 -22.50
C PHE A 82 -7.81 -13.85 -22.22
N ASP A 83 -8.44 -13.29 -23.25
CA ASP A 83 -9.59 -12.40 -23.08
C ASP A 83 -10.76 -13.12 -22.41
N TRP A 84 -11.11 -14.31 -22.91
CA TRP A 84 -12.12 -15.16 -22.30
C TRP A 84 -11.76 -15.56 -20.87
N ALA A 85 -10.52 -15.98 -20.63
CA ALA A 85 -10.05 -16.41 -19.32
C ALA A 85 -10.09 -15.25 -18.31
N CYS A 86 -9.74 -14.03 -18.73
CA CYS A 86 -9.79 -12.83 -17.87
C CYS A 86 -11.23 -12.39 -17.55
N ALA A 87 -12.20 -12.73 -18.40
CA ALA A 87 -13.61 -12.45 -18.18
C ALA A 87 -14.31 -13.44 -17.22
N GLN A 88 -13.64 -14.53 -16.82
CA GLN A 88 -14.26 -15.56 -15.99
C GLN A 88 -14.56 -15.09 -14.55
N PRO A 89 -15.69 -15.48 -13.95
CA PRO A 89 -16.00 -15.17 -12.56
C PRO A 89 -14.95 -15.70 -11.58
N GLY A 90 -14.60 -14.89 -10.57
CA GLY A 90 -13.66 -15.29 -9.51
C GLY A 90 -12.20 -15.40 -9.95
N ILE A 91 -11.86 -14.78 -11.10
CA ILE A 91 -10.54 -14.73 -11.70
C ILE A 91 -9.43 -14.45 -10.69
N LYS A 92 -8.27 -15.08 -10.90
CA LYS A 92 -7.07 -14.90 -10.06
C LYS A 92 -6.04 -14.09 -10.81
N VAL A 93 -5.30 -13.23 -10.11
CA VAL A 93 -4.27 -12.35 -10.67
C VAL A 93 -3.27 -13.05 -11.61
N LEU A 94 -2.97 -14.34 -11.38
CA LEU A 94 -2.05 -15.09 -12.23
C LEU A 94 -2.50 -15.13 -13.70
N VAL A 95 -3.80 -15.17 -13.99
CA VAL A 95 -4.30 -15.24 -15.37
C VAL A 95 -3.95 -13.97 -16.17
N PRO A 96 -4.35 -12.75 -15.74
CA PRO A 96 -3.94 -11.54 -16.45
C PRO A 96 -2.43 -11.29 -16.40
N VAL A 97 -1.70 -11.77 -15.39
CA VAL A 97 -0.23 -11.73 -15.38
C VAL A 97 0.36 -12.59 -16.51
N LEU A 98 -0.14 -13.80 -16.72
CA LEU A 98 0.30 -14.68 -17.81
C LEU A 98 -0.07 -14.13 -19.18
N ALA A 99 -1.27 -13.57 -19.32
CA ALA A 99 -1.71 -12.90 -20.55
C ALA A 99 -0.75 -11.75 -20.92
N ALA A 100 -0.48 -10.86 -19.95
CA ALA A 100 0.45 -9.77 -20.15
C ALA A 100 1.88 -10.24 -20.45
N HIS A 101 2.37 -11.26 -19.72
CA HIS A 101 3.69 -11.83 -19.96
C HIS A 101 3.83 -12.38 -21.39
N ASP A 102 2.82 -13.11 -21.87
CA ASP A 102 2.78 -13.66 -23.22
C ASP A 102 2.78 -12.56 -24.29
N LEU A 103 1.94 -11.54 -24.13
CA LEU A 103 1.88 -10.39 -25.03
C LEU A 103 3.20 -9.60 -25.06
N MET A 104 3.80 -9.36 -23.89
CA MET A 104 5.10 -8.71 -23.77
C MET A 104 6.21 -9.52 -24.47
N ALA A 105 6.20 -10.85 -24.37
CA ALA A 105 7.16 -11.71 -25.06
C ALA A 105 7.04 -11.65 -26.60
N ARG A 106 5.86 -11.26 -27.12
CA ARG A 106 5.59 -11.07 -28.55
C ARG A 106 5.76 -9.63 -29.04
N GLY A 107 6.07 -8.71 -28.12
CA GLY A 107 6.22 -7.29 -28.44
C GLY A 107 4.91 -6.48 -28.46
N ASP A 108 3.78 -7.06 -28.04
CA ASP A 108 2.50 -6.33 -27.97
C ASP A 108 2.33 -5.67 -26.59
N SER A 109 3.03 -4.55 -26.41
CA SER A 109 2.97 -3.78 -25.17
C SER A 109 1.59 -3.11 -24.96
N THR A 110 0.90 -2.74 -26.03
CA THR A 110 -0.38 -2.03 -25.95
C THR A 110 -1.47 -2.94 -25.41
N ALA A 111 -1.61 -4.16 -25.93
CA ALA A 111 -2.58 -5.13 -25.42
C ALA A 111 -2.22 -5.58 -23.99
N ALA A 112 -0.92 -5.72 -23.69
CA ALA A 112 -0.47 -6.10 -22.35
C ALA A 112 -0.94 -5.13 -21.26
N ILE A 113 -1.02 -3.82 -21.53
CA ILE A 113 -1.46 -2.79 -20.57
C ILE A 113 -2.86 -3.09 -20.03
N THR A 114 -3.78 -3.59 -20.87
CA THR A 114 -5.15 -3.91 -20.46
C THR A 114 -5.16 -5.02 -19.40
N HIS A 115 -4.44 -6.12 -19.64
CA HIS A 115 -4.33 -7.21 -18.67
C HIS A 115 -3.54 -6.80 -17.43
N LEU A 116 -2.49 -5.98 -17.56
CA LEU A 116 -1.72 -5.47 -16.42
C LEU A 116 -2.57 -4.59 -15.51
N THR A 117 -3.44 -3.76 -16.10
CA THR A 117 -4.42 -2.95 -15.36
C THR A 117 -5.36 -3.83 -14.55
N LEU A 118 -5.89 -4.90 -15.15
CA LEU A 118 -6.70 -5.89 -14.42
C LEU A 118 -5.89 -6.61 -13.33
N ALA A 119 -4.66 -7.04 -13.61
CA ALA A 119 -3.80 -7.71 -12.64
C ALA A 119 -3.58 -6.84 -11.40
N MET A 120 -3.28 -5.55 -11.59
CA MET A 120 -3.09 -4.60 -10.48
C MET A 120 -4.39 -4.29 -9.73
N ALA A 121 -5.54 -4.30 -10.40
CA ALA A 121 -6.83 -4.17 -9.74
C ALA A 121 -7.15 -5.38 -8.82
N LEU A 122 -6.70 -6.59 -9.22
CA LEU A 122 -6.86 -7.82 -8.44
C LEU A 122 -5.84 -7.96 -7.30
N ASP A 123 -4.58 -7.60 -7.55
CA ASP A 123 -3.51 -7.63 -6.55
C ASP A 123 -2.44 -6.58 -6.87
N GLN A 124 -2.62 -5.37 -6.32
CA GLN A 124 -1.68 -4.25 -6.46
C GLN A 124 -0.27 -4.56 -5.92
N GLU A 125 -0.12 -5.60 -5.10
CA GLU A 125 1.17 -6.02 -4.52
C GLU A 125 1.98 -6.94 -5.45
N ASP A 126 1.48 -7.27 -6.64
CA ASP A 126 2.21 -8.09 -7.62
C ASP A 126 3.33 -7.29 -8.32
N LEU A 127 4.52 -7.29 -7.71
CA LEU A 127 5.69 -6.55 -8.21
C LEU A 127 6.09 -6.92 -9.65
N TYR A 128 5.78 -8.13 -10.11
CA TYR A 128 6.09 -8.54 -11.48
C TYR A 128 5.12 -7.91 -12.49
N ALA A 129 3.82 -7.87 -12.15
CA ALA A 129 2.85 -7.09 -12.92
C ALA A 129 3.27 -5.61 -12.96
N GLN A 130 3.77 -5.06 -11.85
CA GLN A 130 4.26 -3.69 -11.80
C GLN A 130 5.44 -3.45 -12.75
N GLU A 131 6.43 -4.36 -12.74
CA GLU A 131 7.60 -4.29 -13.62
C GLU A 131 7.20 -4.33 -15.11
N MET A 132 6.32 -5.25 -15.49
CA MET A 132 5.80 -5.34 -16.85
C MET A 132 5.01 -4.09 -17.24
N TRP A 133 4.23 -3.51 -16.33
CA TRP A 133 3.48 -2.27 -16.59
C TRP A 133 4.41 -1.11 -16.95
N PHE A 134 5.49 -0.93 -16.19
CA PHE A 134 6.50 0.08 -16.50
C PHE A 134 7.20 -0.18 -17.84
N ALA A 135 7.54 -1.44 -18.13
CA ALA A 135 8.16 -1.81 -19.40
C ALA A 135 7.23 -1.57 -20.60
N ALA A 136 5.93 -1.92 -20.49
CA ALA A 136 4.93 -1.72 -21.53
C ALA A 136 4.70 -0.24 -21.87
N HIS A 137 4.89 0.66 -20.90
CA HIS A 137 4.83 2.11 -21.10
C HIS A 137 6.17 2.71 -21.60
N GLY A 138 7.13 1.89 -22.03
CA GLY A 138 8.44 2.35 -22.49
C GLY A 138 9.34 2.91 -21.37
N ARG A 139 9.03 2.62 -20.11
CA ARG A 139 9.72 3.14 -18.92
C ARG A 139 10.24 2.00 -18.02
N PRO A 140 11.02 1.03 -18.55
CA PRO A 140 11.45 -0.13 -17.78
C PRO A 140 12.19 0.27 -16.50
N ILE A 141 11.93 -0.46 -15.41
CA ILE A 141 12.57 -0.19 -14.12
C ILE A 141 14.07 -0.42 -14.26
N ARG A 142 14.86 0.61 -13.92
CA ARG A 142 16.33 0.53 -13.92
C ARG A 142 16.86 0.37 -12.49
N PRO A 143 17.99 -0.34 -12.31
CA PRO A 143 18.72 -0.32 -11.06
C PRO A 143 19.07 1.12 -10.67
N VAL A 144 18.93 1.40 -9.38
CA VAL A 144 19.35 2.64 -8.76
C VAL A 144 20.85 2.56 -8.51
N ASP A 145 21.59 3.64 -8.73
CA ASP A 145 23.00 3.72 -8.35
C ASP A 145 23.15 3.75 -6.81
N PRO A 146 23.62 2.66 -6.17
CA PRO A 146 23.71 2.57 -4.71
C PRO A 146 24.84 3.43 -4.11
N ALA A 147 25.71 4.01 -4.95
CA ALA A 147 26.67 5.03 -4.53
C ALA A 147 26.02 6.42 -4.38
N LYS A 148 24.90 6.67 -5.08
CA LYS A 148 24.21 7.97 -5.07
C LYS A 148 22.96 8.00 -4.21
N ARG A 149 22.26 6.88 -4.07
CA ARG A 149 20.95 6.79 -3.43
C ARG A 149 20.88 5.59 -2.49
N PHE A 150 20.22 5.77 -1.34
CA PHE A 150 20.13 4.72 -0.33
C PHE A 150 18.86 4.85 0.52
N CYS A 151 18.09 3.77 0.62
CA CYS A 151 16.89 3.72 1.46
C CYS A 151 17.24 3.24 2.88
N PRO A 152 16.93 4.03 3.93
CA PRO A 152 17.20 3.63 5.30
C PRO A 152 16.16 2.66 5.88
N ASN A 153 15.00 2.50 5.25
CA ASN A 153 13.86 1.82 5.89
C ASN A 153 14.17 0.38 6.34
N PRO A 154 14.80 -0.49 5.52
CA PRO A 154 15.14 -1.87 5.93
C PRO A 154 16.15 -1.99 7.07
N PHE A 155 16.74 -0.87 7.50
CA PHE A 155 17.78 -0.81 8.53
C PHE A 155 17.31 -0.11 9.80
N GLU A 156 16.16 0.56 9.77
CA GLU A 156 15.67 1.35 10.91
C GLU A 156 14.19 1.12 11.25
N ARG A 157 13.44 0.40 10.40
CA ARG A 157 11.99 0.30 10.53
C ARG A 157 11.50 -1.14 10.54
N LEU A 158 10.43 -1.36 11.28
CA LEU A 158 9.68 -2.61 11.28
C LEU A 158 8.17 -2.30 11.32
N GLU A 159 7.38 -3.14 10.69
CA GLU A 159 5.93 -3.08 10.72
C GLU A 159 5.37 -4.49 10.97
N SER A 160 4.48 -4.59 11.96
CA SER A 160 3.69 -5.80 12.18
C SER A 160 2.40 -5.70 11.38
N GLY A 161 2.09 -6.70 10.57
CA GLY A 161 0.89 -6.74 9.74
C GLY A 161 -0.02 -7.91 10.07
N SER A 162 -1.03 -8.12 9.24
CA SER A 162 -1.96 -9.25 9.36
C SER A 162 -1.25 -10.60 9.49
N GLN A 163 -1.87 -11.53 10.23
CA GLN A 163 -1.30 -12.85 10.52
C GLN A 163 0.06 -12.78 11.23
N ASN A 164 0.29 -11.71 12.01
CA ASN A 164 1.48 -11.50 12.82
C ASN A 164 2.81 -11.53 12.05
N ARG A 165 2.74 -11.27 10.73
CA ARG A 165 3.90 -11.21 9.85
C ARG A 165 4.57 -9.85 9.95
N LEU A 166 5.89 -9.84 10.07
CA LEU A 166 6.72 -8.64 10.12
C LEU A 166 7.25 -8.26 8.74
N ARG A 167 7.38 -6.96 8.48
CA ARG A 167 7.93 -6.34 7.25
C ARG A 167 8.74 -5.11 7.61
N PHE A 168 9.61 -4.63 6.71
CA PHE A 168 10.30 -3.36 6.91
C PHE A 168 9.51 -2.12 6.50
N CYS A 169 8.46 -2.30 5.69
CA CYS A 169 7.61 -1.25 5.15
C CYS A 169 6.16 -1.75 5.03
N CYS A 170 5.25 -0.83 4.74
CA CYS A 170 3.86 -1.14 4.41
C CYS A 170 3.80 -2.28 3.37
N PRO A 171 2.90 -3.26 3.51
CA PRO A 171 2.78 -4.37 2.56
C PRO A 171 2.51 -3.92 1.11
N ALA A 172 1.86 -2.77 0.92
CA ALA A 172 1.68 -2.18 -0.42
C ALA A 172 3.00 -1.69 -1.05
N TRP A 173 4.04 -1.40 -0.24
CA TRP A 173 5.34 -0.92 -0.71
C TRP A 173 6.37 -2.05 -0.79
N LEU A 174 6.30 -2.99 0.17
CA LEU A 174 7.19 -4.12 0.30
C LEU A 174 6.35 -5.33 0.77
N PRO A 175 5.83 -6.15 -0.16
CA PRO A 175 4.87 -7.20 0.18
C PRO A 175 5.51 -8.41 0.87
N ASN A 176 6.82 -8.58 0.71
CA ASN A 176 7.59 -9.71 1.23
C ASN A 176 7.78 -9.59 2.77
N PRO A 177 7.25 -10.54 3.57
CA PRO A 177 7.51 -10.56 4.99
C PRO A 177 8.96 -10.96 5.29
N VAL A 178 9.50 -10.44 6.38
CA VAL A 178 10.81 -10.84 6.92
C VAL A 178 10.71 -11.96 7.96
N GLY A 179 9.50 -12.25 8.44
CA GLY A 179 9.23 -13.34 9.39
C GLY A 179 7.83 -13.24 10.00
N SER A 180 7.54 -14.10 10.98
CA SER A 180 6.28 -14.15 11.72
C SER A 180 6.55 -14.21 13.21
N LEU A 181 5.86 -13.39 14.00
CA LEU A 181 5.97 -13.41 15.46
C LEU A 181 5.53 -14.75 16.06
N GLU A 182 4.73 -15.53 15.33
CA GLU A 182 4.32 -16.90 15.71
C GLU A 182 5.51 -17.87 15.73
N ASP A 183 6.48 -17.66 14.84
CA ASP A 183 7.56 -18.62 14.57
C ASP A 183 8.84 -18.27 15.36
N ALA A 184 9.09 -16.98 15.61
CA ALA A 184 10.31 -16.49 16.22
C ALA A 184 10.13 -15.14 16.92
N THR A 185 11.09 -14.74 17.76
CA THR A 185 11.13 -13.40 18.35
C THR A 185 11.41 -12.36 17.27
N ALA A 186 10.94 -11.12 17.47
CA ALA A 186 11.19 -10.05 16.50
C ALA A 186 12.70 -9.74 16.33
N GLU A 187 13.52 -10.01 17.34
CA GLU A 187 14.99 -9.89 17.26
C GLU A 187 15.61 -10.92 16.30
N ALA A 188 15.18 -12.19 16.38
CA ALA A 188 15.62 -13.21 15.42
C ALA A 188 15.13 -12.88 14.00
N ILE A 189 13.91 -12.35 13.88
CA ILE A 189 13.33 -11.95 12.60
C ILE A 189 14.06 -10.74 11.99
N TRP A 190 14.61 -9.84 12.80
CA TRP A 190 15.32 -8.64 12.35
C TRP A 190 16.53 -8.95 11.45
N ASN A 191 17.16 -10.10 11.64
CA ASN A 191 18.30 -10.59 10.84
C ASN A 191 18.00 -11.92 10.14
N SER A 192 16.73 -12.23 9.90
CA SER A 192 16.34 -13.42 9.13
C SER A 192 16.97 -13.41 7.73
N THR A 193 17.02 -14.57 7.08
CA THR A 193 17.49 -14.67 5.70
C THR A 193 16.69 -13.74 4.77
N ALA A 194 15.39 -13.61 4.98
CA ALA A 194 14.54 -12.69 4.21
C ALA A 194 14.88 -11.21 4.46
N ALA A 195 15.16 -10.84 5.71
CA ALA A 195 15.65 -9.50 6.05
C ALA A 195 16.96 -9.18 5.33
N GLN A 196 17.89 -10.14 5.31
CA GLN A 196 19.19 -9.99 4.64
C GLN A 196 19.04 -9.88 3.12
N ASP A 197 18.19 -10.70 2.49
CA ASP A 197 17.90 -10.63 1.05
C ASP A 197 17.36 -9.24 0.66
N ILE A 198 16.44 -8.70 1.47
CA ILE A 198 15.87 -7.38 1.22
C ILE A 198 16.94 -6.30 1.35
N ARG A 199 17.77 -6.33 2.40
CA ARG A 199 18.89 -5.37 2.57
C ARG A 199 19.91 -5.46 1.44
N ALA A 200 20.24 -6.68 1.00
CA ALA A 200 21.11 -6.91 -0.15
C ALA A 200 20.56 -6.24 -1.42
N SER A 201 19.23 -6.30 -1.63
CA SER A 201 18.60 -5.62 -2.78
C SER A 201 18.69 -4.09 -2.76
N ILE A 202 18.88 -3.48 -1.57
CA ILE A 202 19.15 -2.04 -1.44
C ILE A 202 20.60 -1.75 -1.86
N HIS A 203 21.53 -2.60 -1.41
CA HIS A 203 22.96 -2.45 -1.65
C HIS A 203 23.37 -2.69 -3.11
N ASP A 204 22.69 -3.61 -3.79
CA ASP A 204 22.90 -3.88 -5.22
C ASP A 204 22.08 -2.96 -6.15
N GLY A 205 21.29 -2.04 -5.59
CA GLY A 205 20.54 -1.05 -6.35
C GLY A 205 19.30 -1.60 -7.07
N SER A 206 18.98 -2.89 -6.98
CA SER A 206 17.80 -3.45 -7.65
C SER A 206 16.49 -3.02 -6.99
N TYR A 207 16.47 -2.93 -5.66
CA TYR A 207 15.25 -2.72 -4.86
C TYR A 207 14.13 -3.69 -5.27
N ARG A 208 14.48 -4.93 -5.63
CA ARG A 208 13.58 -5.90 -6.28
C ARG A 208 12.34 -6.28 -5.47
N TYR A 209 12.36 -6.02 -4.17
CA TYR A 209 11.23 -6.27 -3.26
C TYR A 209 10.38 -5.01 -3.01
N CYS A 210 10.73 -3.88 -3.62
CA CYS A 210 10.03 -2.61 -3.44
C CYS A 210 9.15 -2.29 -4.64
N SER A 211 7.90 -1.92 -4.36
CA SER A 211 6.97 -1.39 -5.36
C SER A 211 7.48 -0.06 -5.91
N ARG A 212 7.63 0.02 -7.25
CA ARG A 212 7.96 1.27 -7.93
C ARG A 212 6.75 2.18 -8.11
N MET A 213 5.54 1.62 -8.05
CA MET A 213 4.31 2.40 -8.10
C MET A 213 3.88 2.96 -6.76
N HIS A 214 4.09 2.25 -5.65
CA HIS A 214 3.45 2.60 -4.38
C HIS A 214 4.40 3.08 -3.29
N CYS A 215 5.69 2.72 -3.38
CA CYS A 215 6.67 3.19 -2.40
C CYS A 215 7.01 4.66 -2.69
N PRO A 216 6.84 5.59 -1.72
CA PRO A 216 7.15 7.01 -1.91
C PRO A 216 8.60 7.29 -2.26
N MET A 217 9.52 6.39 -1.87
CA MET A 217 10.93 6.49 -2.27
C MET A 217 11.09 6.51 -3.80
N PHE A 218 10.17 5.88 -4.53
CA PHE A 218 10.19 5.81 -5.99
C PHE A 218 9.11 6.64 -6.64
N SER A 219 7.88 6.52 -6.16
CA SER A 219 6.76 7.20 -6.79
C SER A 219 6.84 8.72 -6.69
N ASP A 220 7.53 9.20 -5.66
CA ASP A 220 7.63 10.62 -5.31
C ASP A 220 9.09 11.10 -5.31
N ASP A 221 10.02 10.28 -5.84
CA ASP A 221 11.48 10.52 -5.85
C ASP A 221 12.08 10.89 -4.48
N LEU A 222 11.51 10.35 -3.39
CA LEU A 222 11.96 10.64 -2.01
C LEU A 222 13.16 9.79 -1.56
N LEU A 223 13.74 8.97 -2.44
CA LEU A 223 14.89 8.14 -2.11
C LEU A 223 16.09 9.03 -1.73
N PRO A 224 16.59 8.95 -0.48
CA PRO A 224 17.64 9.86 -0.02
C PRO A 224 18.92 9.74 -0.82
N ARG A 225 19.62 10.87 -0.96
CA ARG A 225 21.00 10.87 -1.45
C ARG A 225 21.91 10.32 -0.36
N VAL A 226 22.94 9.58 -0.74
CA VAL A 226 23.92 9.05 0.21
C VAL A 226 24.57 10.19 1.02
N GLU A 227 24.90 11.31 0.36
CA GLU A 227 25.47 12.51 0.98
C GLU A 227 24.56 13.19 2.03
N SER A 228 23.24 12.97 1.96
CA SER A 228 22.29 13.54 2.93
C SER A 228 22.10 12.65 4.17
N ILE A 229 22.64 11.44 4.20
CA ILE A 229 22.54 10.55 5.36
C ILE A 229 23.42 11.12 6.48
N ARG A 230 22.79 11.47 7.60
CA ARG A 230 23.49 11.99 8.80
C ARG A 230 23.69 10.94 9.89
N ASN A 231 22.91 9.86 9.90
CA ASN A 231 23.05 8.80 10.89
C ASN A 231 24.37 8.02 10.66
N PRO A 232 25.34 8.05 11.60
CA PRO A 232 26.63 7.37 11.42
C PRO A 232 26.51 5.85 11.23
N VAL A 233 25.50 5.23 11.86
CA VAL A 233 25.23 3.79 11.71
C VAL A 233 24.82 3.48 10.27
N LEU A 234 23.92 4.28 9.70
CA LEU A 234 23.52 4.12 8.30
C LEU A 234 24.66 4.41 7.33
N GLN A 235 25.51 5.40 7.61
CA GLN A 235 26.70 5.67 6.80
C GLN A 235 27.68 4.49 6.82
N GLN A 236 27.83 3.82 7.96
CA GLN A 236 28.65 2.62 8.07
C GLN A 236 28.04 1.46 7.26
N ILE A 237 26.75 1.17 7.46
CA ILE A 237 26.00 0.14 6.72
C ILE A 237 26.07 0.37 5.21
N GLN A 238 25.94 1.63 4.76
CA GLN A 238 26.00 1.96 3.34
C GLN A 238 27.41 1.72 2.77
N ARG A 239 28.48 1.90 3.56
CA ARG A 239 29.87 1.70 3.13
C ARG A 239 30.26 0.23 3.09
N ASP A 240 29.99 -0.52 4.15
CA ASP A 240 30.37 -1.93 4.28
C ASP A 240 29.35 -2.92 3.70
N LYS A 241 28.19 -2.41 3.27
CA LYS A 241 27.09 -3.21 2.69
C LYS A 241 26.55 -4.27 3.66
N SER A 242 26.60 -4.00 4.96
CA SER A 242 26.09 -4.91 5.99
C SER A 242 24.61 -5.25 5.77
N THR A 243 24.30 -6.55 5.86
CA THR A 243 22.93 -7.09 5.84
C THR A 243 22.52 -7.65 7.20
N VAL A 244 23.48 -7.98 8.05
CA VAL A 244 23.28 -8.34 9.46
C VAL A 244 23.69 -7.16 10.32
N ILE A 245 22.76 -6.66 11.13
CA ILE A 245 22.97 -5.44 11.94
C ILE A 245 22.39 -5.61 13.35
N PRO A 246 22.88 -4.87 14.35
CA PRO A 246 22.29 -4.86 15.68
C PRO A 246 20.78 -4.52 15.64
N PRO A 247 19.95 -5.06 16.55
CA PRO A 247 18.50 -4.86 16.58
C PRO A 247 18.09 -3.49 17.14
N LYS A 248 18.74 -2.41 16.68
CA LYS A 248 18.39 -1.03 17.05
C LYS A 248 17.34 -0.50 16.07
N ILE A 249 16.08 -0.84 16.32
CA ILE A 249 14.97 -0.42 15.48
C ILE A 249 14.52 0.97 15.88
N ARG A 250 14.61 1.92 14.95
CA ARG A 250 14.25 3.31 15.19
C ARG A 250 12.74 3.51 15.28
N ARG A 251 11.99 2.91 14.37
CA ARG A 251 10.53 3.08 14.26
C ARG A 251 9.82 1.75 14.04
N ILE A 252 8.88 1.43 14.93
CA ILE A 252 8.02 0.24 14.79
C ILE A 252 6.58 0.68 14.53
N SER A 253 5.94 0.12 13.51
CA SER A 253 4.53 0.36 13.20
C SER A 253 3.69 -0.87 13.53
N LEU A 254 2.56 -0.67 14.21
CA LEU A 254 1.63 -1.72 14.56
C LEU A 254 0.43 -1.70 13.62
N SER A 255 0.24 -2.76 12.86
CA SER A 255 -0.85 -2.93 11.88
C SER A 255 -1.40 -4.38 11.88
N HIS A 256 -1.16 -5.16 12.94
CA HIS A 256 -1.56 -6.57 13.04
C HIS A 256 -2.98 -6.79 13.59
N ASP A 257 -3.50 -5.90 14.45
CA ASP A 257 -4.89 -5.92 14.90
C ASP A 257 -5.71 -4.90 14.09
N ARG A 258 -6.82 -5.39 13.54
CA ARG A 258 -7.71 -4.63 12.65
C ARG A 258 -8.94 -4.09 13.37
N SER A 259 -9.03 -4.29 14.68
CA SER A 259 -10.17 -3.89 15.49
C SER A 259 -10.49 -2.40 15.33
N CYS A 260 -11.74 -2.06 15.01
CA CYS A 260 -12.21 -0.68 14.86
C CYS A 260 -13.72 -0.59 15.10
N ASN A 261 -14.18 0.53 15.64
CA ASN A 261 -15.57 0.85 15.89
C ASN A 261 -16.35 1.29 14.63
N LEU A 262 -15.67 1.47 13.49
CA LEU A 262 -16.27 1.86 12.22
C LEU A 262 -16.35 0.72 11.21
N THR A 263 -17.23 0.85 10.22
CA THR A 263 -17.42 -0.09 9.10
C THR A 263 -17.28 0.59 7.74
N CYS A 264 -16.26 1.44 7.60
CA CYS A 264 -16.02 2.21 6.37
C CYS A 264 -15.93 1.28 5.14
N PRO A 265 -16.76 1.47 4.09
CA PRO A 265 -16.90 0.52 2.97
C PRO A 265 -15.59 0.25 2.21
N SER A 266 -14.76 1.28 2.03
CA SER A 266 -13.46 1.15 1.37
C SER A 266 -12.45 0.32 2.17
N CYS A 267 -12.62 0.23 3.50
CA CYS A 267 -11.67 -0.37 4.43
C CYS A 267 -12.06 -1.81 4.83
N ARG A 268 -13.35 -2.09 5.01
CA ARG A 268 -13.84 -3.39 5.49
C ARG A 268 -15.30 -3.63 5.11
N THR A 269 -15.67 -4.90 4.98
CA THR A 269 -17.03 -5.33 4.65
C THR A 269 -17.94 -5.50 5.87
N LYS A 270 -17.35 -5.61 7.08
CA LYS A 270 -18.07 -5.78 8.34
C LYS A 270 -17.31 -5.16 9.51
N LEU A 271 -17.98 -5.03 10.65
CA LEU A 271 -17.32 -4.65 11.90
C LEU A 271 -16.28 -5.69 12.28
N ILE A 272 -15.10 -5.24 12.70
CA ILE A 272 -14.00 -6.10 13.13
C ILE A 272 -13.67 -5.67 14.56
N ILE A 273 -13.86 -6.58 15.51
CA ILE A 273 -13.48 -6.43 16.91
C ILE A 273 -12.94 -7.78 17.35
N ALA A 274 -11.69 -7.82 17.81
CA ALA A 274 -11.08 -9.02 18.36
C ALA A 274 -11.86 -9.48 19.61
N ASP A 275 -12.16 -10.77 19.68
CA ASP A 275 -12.81 -11.36 20.84
C ASP A 275 -11.82 -11.53 22.01
N ARG A 276 -12.28 -12.10 23.13
CA ARG A 276 -11.43 -12.29 24.31
C ARG A 276 -10.23 -13.21 24.01
N ALA A 277 -10.45 -14.30 23.28
CA ALA A 277 -9.41 -15.28 22.99
C ALA A 277 -8.36 -14.70 22.03
N GLU A 278 -8.81 -13.97 21.00
CA GLU A 278 -7.92 -13.27 20.06
C GLU A 278 -7.11 -12.18 20.77
N ASN A 279 -7.73 -11.34 21.62
CA ASN A 279 -6.99 -10.36 22.41
C ASN A 279 -5.94 -11.01 23.31
N THR A 280 -6.30 -12.08 24.04
CA THR A 280 -5.34 -12.80 24.90
C THR A 280 -4.17 -13.37 24.09
N ARG A 281 -4.43 -13.90 22.90
CA ARG A 281 -3.37 -14.38 22.00
C ARG A 281 -2.46 -13.23 21.55
N LEU A 282 -3.04 -12.12 21.09
CA LEU A 282 -2.28 -10.96 20.61
C LEU A 282 -1.45 -10.31 21.71
N ASP A 283 -2.01 -10.18 22.92
CA ASP A 283 -1.30 -9.68 24.11
C ASP A 283 -0.11 -10.59 24.44
N ALA A 284 -0.33 -11.91 24.54
CA ALA A 284 0.74 -12.87 24.85
C ALA A 284 1.86 -12.86 23.79
N LEU A 285 1.49 -12.76 22.52
CA LEU A 285 2.45 -12.68 21.41
C LEU A 285 3.26 -11.39 21.47
N THR A 286 2.59 -10.26 21.74
CA THR A 286 3.24 -8.96 21.84
C THR A 286 4.18 -8.92 23.01
N ASP A 287 3.74 -9.34 24.20
CA ASP A 287 4.56 -9.38 25.42
C ASP A 287 5.81 -10.24 25.22
N LYS A 288 5.66 -11.42 24.59
CA LYS A 288 6.77 -12.35 24.35
C LYS A 288 7.74 -11.87 23.27
N ALA A 289 7.21 -11.42 22.13
CA ALA A 289 8.00 -11.35 20.90
C ALA A 289 8.26 -9.92 20.39
N LEU A 290 7.48 -8.91 20.81
CA LEU A 290 7.52 -7.57 20.23
C LEU A 290 7.80 -6.46 21.26
N LEU A 291 7.25 -6.56 22.48
CA LEU A 291 7.33 -5.54 23.51
C LEU A 291 8.77 -5.12 23.85
N PRO A 292 9.77 -6.02 23.97
CA PRO A 292 11.15 -5.61 24.21
C PRO A 292 11.69 -4.66 23.13
N LEU A 293 11.35 -4.89 21.86
CA LEU A 293 11.76 -4.00 20.76
C LEU A 293 10.95 -2.70 20.73
N LEU A 294 9.67 -2.73 21.12
CA LEU A 294 8.87 -1.51 21.23
C LEU A 294 9.48 -0.57 22.27
N LEU A 295 9.80 -1.09 23.45
CA LEU A 295 10.38 -0.31 24.55
C LEU A 295 11.78 0.22 24.22
N ALA A 296 12.56 -0.51 23.41
CA ALA A 296 13.89 -0.09 22.96
C ALA A 296 13.89 0.84 21.73
N SER A 297 12.73 1.00 21.07
CA SER A 297 12.63 1.85 19.88
C SER A 297 12.55 3.33 20.22
N GLU A 298 12.89 4.20 19.27
CA GLU A 298 12.68 5.64 19.47
C GLU A 298 11.20 6.01 19.33
N LYS A 299 10.47 5.27 18.51
CA LYS A 299 9.13 5.62 18.07
C LYS A 299 8.27 4.41 17.73
N VAL A 300 7.04 4.42 18.23
CA VAL A 300 6.01 3.42 17.93
C VAL A 300 4.82 4.10 17.26
N VAL A 301 4.30 3.51 16.17
CA VAL A 301 3.14 4.01 15.44
C VAL A 301 1.97 3.08 15.66
N ILE A 302 0.84 3.60 16.11
CA ILE A 302 -0.36 2.82 16.45
C ILE A 302 -1.61 3.54 15.91
N THR A 303 -2.37 3.02 14.96
CA THR A 303 -2.17 1.78 14.17
C THR A 303 -2.46 2.02 12.69
N GLY A 304 -1.85 1.23 11.81
CA GLY A 304 -2.07 1.31 10.37
C GLY A 304 -3.27 0.52 9.84
N SER A 305 -3.97 -0.31 10.63
CA SER A 305 -5.02 -1.22 10.12
C SER A 305 -6.29 -1.36 10.97
N GLY A 306 -6.35 -0.65 12.11
CA GLY A 306 -7.48 -0.59 13.04
C GLY A 306 -7.65 0.82 13.62
N ASP A 307 -8.20 0.93 14.82
CA ASP A 307 -8.15 2.16 15.61
C ASP A 307 -7.50 1.89 16.99
N PRO A 308 -6.53 2.71 17.42
CA PRO A 308 -5.75 2.48 18.64
C PRO A 308 -6.62 2.49 19.90
N PHE A 309 -7.73 3.21 19.87
CA PHE A 309 -8.61 3.40 21.02
C PHE A 309 -9.78 2.43 21.04
N SER A 310 -10.19 1.91 19.88
CA SER A 310 -11.19 0.85 19.79
C SER A 310 -10.62 -0.53 20.04
N SER A 311 -9.36 -0.78 19.71
CA SER A 311 -8.68 -2.05 19.92
C SER A 311 -8.34 -2.25 21.40
N LYS A 312 -8.88 -3.30 22.05
CA LYS A 312 -8.52 -3.64 23.43
C LYS A 312 -7.04 -4.02 23.53
N HIS A 313 -6.54 -4.79 22.57
CA HIS A 313 -5.13 -5.13 22.46
C HIS A 313 -4.24 -3.89 22.39
N TYR A 314 -4.48 -2.94 21.47
CA TYR A 314 -3.65 -1.75 21.36
C TYR A 314 -3.73 -0.83 22.57
N ARG A 315 -4.87 -0.77 23.26
CA ARG A 315 -4.93 -0.09 24.56
C ARG A 315 -4.01 -0.73 25.59
N ASN A 316 -3.92 -2.06 25.64
CA ASN A 316 -2.98 -2.78 26.52
C ASN A 316 -1.53 -2.46 26.15
N VAL A 317 -1.21 -2.47 24.85
CA VAL A 317 0.12 -2.07 24.36
C VAL A 317 0.44 -0.63 24.76
N ILE A 318 -0.46 0.33 24.51
CA ILE A 318 -0.27 1.73 24.86
C ILE A 318 0.01 1.86 26.37
N ARG A 319 -0.77 1.21 27.24
CA ARG A 319 -0.53 1.24 28.70
C ARG A 319 0.86 0.72 29.07
N ARG A 320 1.38 -0.30 28.37
CA ARG A 320 2.76 -0.77 28.58
C ARG A 320 3.79 0.26 28.15
N LEU A 321 3.56 0.98 27.05
CA LEU A 321 4.46 2.00 26.53
C LEU A 321 4.46 3.28 27.39
N THR A 322 3.30 3.66 27.93
CA THR A 322 3.13 4.86 28.78
C THR A 322 3.43 4.60 30.25
N ALA A 323 3.62 3.34 30.67
CA ALA A 323 3.98 3.00 32.05
C ALA A 323 5.35 3.53 32.48
N ARG A 324 6.20 3.99 31.55
CA ARG A 324 7.52 4.55 31.82
C ARG A 324 7.69 5.89 31.12
N SER A 325 8.14 6.90 31.84
CA SER A 325 8.39 8.25 31.30
C SER A 325 9.47 8.30 30.21
N ASP A 326 10.39 7.33 30.21
CA ASP A 326 11.47 7.17 29.21
C ASP A 326 11.10 6.23 28.05
N GLY A 327 9.82 5.84 27.93
CA GLY A 327 9.33 5.02 26.84
C GLY A 327 9.40 5.68 25.45
N PRO A 328 9.15 4.92 24.38
CA PRO A 328 9.19 5.42 23.01
C PRO A 328 8.16 6.53 22.79
N ARG A 329 8.41 7.41 21.82
CA ARG A 329 7.38 8.35 21.35
C ARG A 329 6.29 7.63 20.58
N ILE A 330 5.03 7.92 20.90
CA ILE A 330 3.87 7.30 20.25
C ILE A 330 3.36 8.23 19.14
N ASP A 331 3.24 7.70 17.93
CA ASP A 331 2.58 8.35 16.81
C ASP A 331 1.23 7.69 16.60
N LEU A 332 0.14 8.43 16.82
CA LEU A 332 -1.22 7.90 16.74
C LEU A 332 -1.77 8.05 15.31
N GLN A 333 -2.39 6.99 14.80
CA GLN A 333 -3.25 6.99 13.63
C GLN A 333 -4.63 6.51 14.06
N THR A 334 -5.63 7.39 14.01
CA THR A 334 -6.96 7.15 14.58
C THR A 334 -8.07 7.65 13.66
N ASN A 335 -9.28 7.10 13.84
CA ASN A 335 -10.49 7.69 13.26
C ASN A 335 -11.01 8.90 14.05
N GLY A 336 -10.41 9.22 15.20
CA GLY A 336 -10.67 10.44 15.99
C GLY A 336 -11.81 10.32 17.01
N LEU A 337 -12.74 9.38 16.88
CA LEU A 337 -13.99 9.37 17.66
C LEU A 337 -13.80 9.09 19.16
N LEU A 338 -12.73 8.39 19.52
CA LEU A 338 -12.50 7.94 20.90
C LEU A 338 -11.31 8.64 21.56
N LEU A 339 -10.78 9.69 20.91
CA LEU A 339 -9.50 10.30 21.24
C LEU A 339 -9.54 10.96 22.62
N ALA A 340 -10.46 11.91 22.83
CA ALA A 340 -10.51 12.71 24.06
C ALA A 340 -10.67 11.82 25.31
N ARG A 341 -11.64 10.91 25.30
CA ARG A 341 -11.88 9.99 26.43
C ARG A 341 -10.72 9.03 26.70
N SER A 342 -9.95 8.68 25.68
CA SER A 342 -8.84 7.73 25.82
C SER A 342 -7.53 8.41 26.19
N TRP A 343 -7.44 9.73 26.06
CA TRP A 343 -6.20 10.48 26.30
C TRP A 343 -5.70 10.29 27.72
N ASP A 344 -6.56 10.59 28.69
CA ASP A 344 -6.23 10.48 30.11
C ASP A 344 -6.25 9.03 30.59
N GLU A 345 -7.21 8.22 30.10
CA GLU A 345 -7.32 6.80 30.48
C GLU A 345 -6.07 5.98 30.14
N LEU A 346 -5.36 6.36 29.08
CA LEU A 346 -4.17 5.65 28.61
C LEU A 346 -2.85 6.37 28.98
N GLY A 347 -2.93 7.50 29.70
CA GLY A 347 -1.75 8.28 30.10
C GLY A 347 -0.94 8.76 28.90
N LEU A 348 -1.59 9.30 27.88
CA LEU A 348 -0.92 9.69 26.63
C LEU A 348 -0.08 10.97 26.73
N ASP A 349 -0.31 11.78 27.77
CA ASP A 349 0.40 13.03 27.96
C ASP A 349 1.91 12.83 28.11
N GLY A 350 2.72 13.64 27.42
CA GLY A 350 4.18 13.49 27.39
C GLY A 350 4.73 12.33 26.55
N HIS A 351 3.88 11.41 26.07
CA HIS A 351 4.28 10.26 25.25
C HIS A 351 4.00 10.44 23.76
N VAL A 352 2.95 11.20 23.41
CA VAL A 352 2.51 11.34 22.01
C VAL A 352 3.34 12.38 21.26
N GLY A 353 3.96 11.96 20.16
CA GLY A 353 4.71 12.85 19.27
C GLY A 353 3.84 13.51 18.20
N GLN A 354 2.97 12.72 17.55
CA GLN A 354 2.04 13.21 16.55
C GLN A 354 0.72 12.44 16.56
N VAL A 355 -0.32 13.10 16.06
CA VAL A 355 -1.65 12.50 15.88
C VAL A 355 -2.10 12.69 14.43
N LEU A 356 -2.44 11.60 13.78
CA LEU A 356 -2.94 11.56 12.41
C LEU A 356 -4.41 11.12 12.48
N VAL A 357 -5.32 12.01 12.14
CA VAL A 357 -6.77 11.77 12.27
C VAL A 357 -7.39 11.60 10.90
N SER A 358 -8.02 10.46 10.68
CA SER A 358 -8.65 10.18 9.39
C SER A 358 -10.10 10.66 9.38
N ILE A 359 -10.40 11.70 8.59
CA ILE A 359 -11.71 12.38 8.59
C ILE A 359 -12.58 12.03 7.38
N ASP A 360 -11.98 11.82 6.20
CA ASP A 360 -12.61 11.50 4.89
C ASP A 360 -13.80 12.35 4.41
N ALA A 361 -14.23 13.37 5.15
CA ALA A 361 -15.30 14.27 4.76
C ALA A 361 -15.21 15.57 5.57
N ALA A 362 -15.77 16.64 5.02
CA ALA A 362 -15.93 17.95 5.66
C ALA A 362 -17.40 18.26 5.99
N SER A 363 -18.35 17.40 5.59
CA SER A 363 -19.77 17.54 5.91
C SER A 363 -20.32 16.30 6.61
N LYS A 364 -21.37 16.48 7.42
CA LYS A 364 -22.06 15.38 8.12
C LYS A 364 -22.61 14.30 7.16
N PRO A 365 -23.39 14.63 6.11
CA PRO A 365 -23.97 13.59 5.26
C PRO A 365 -22.90 12.71 4.60
N THR A 366 -21.84 13.33 4.08
CA THR A 366 -20.73 12.61 3.43
C THR A 366 -19.92 11.81 4.44
N TYR A 367 -19.65 12.38 5.62
CA TYR A 367 -18.96 11.69 6.70
C TYR A 367 -19.70 10.41 7.10
N GLU A 368 -20.98 10.51 7.45
CA GLU A 368 -21.74 9.37 7.97
C GLU A 368 -21.99 8.29 6.89
N ALA A 369 -22.03 8.67 5.60
CA ALA A 369 -22.10 7.74 4.49
C ALA A 369 -20.79 6.92 4.33
N ILE A 370 -19.64 7.56 4.48
CA ILE A 370 -18.31 6.95 4.28
C ILE A 370 -17.81 6.25 5.54
N ARG A 371 -17.92 6.94 6.68
CA ARG A 371 -17.42 6.55 8.00
C ARG A 371 -18.55 5.92 8.82
N ARG A 372 -19.14 4.86 8.28
CA ARG A 372 -20.30 4.16 8.88
C ARG A 372 -20.08 3.82 10.35
N ASN A 373 -21.10 4.11 11.17
CA ASN A 373 -21.11 4.12 12.64
C ASN A 373 -20.39 5.30 13.31
N GLY A 374 -19.82 6.22 12.53
CA GLY A 374 -19.29 7.47 13.05
C GLY A 374 -20.39 8.52 13.18
N VAL A 375 -20.26 9.37 14.18
CA VAL A 375 -21.08 10.57 14.36
C VAL A 375 -20.21 11.77 14.06
N PHE A 376 -20.63 12.64 13.15
CA PHE A 376 -19.78 13.76 12.71
C PHE A 376 -19.52 14.76 13.83
N GLU A 377 -20.51 15.03 14.67
CA GLU A 377 -20.39 15.91 15.82
C GLU A 377 -19.38 15.39 16.85
N ASP A 378 -19.35 14.06 17.09
CA ASP A 378 -18.35 13.44 17.96
C ASP A 378 -16.93 13.64 17.40
N LEU A 379 -16.76 13.53 16.08
CA LEU A 379 -15.48 13.83 15.45
C LEU A 379 -15.08 15.29 15.71
N LEU A 380 -15.96 16.26 15.44
CA LEU A 380 -15.66 17.68 15.64
C LEU A 380 -15.27 17.99 17.09
N ALA A 381 -15.99 17.44 18.07
CA ALA A 381 -15.67 17.62 19.49
C ALA A 381 -14.28 17.04 19.84
N ASN A 382 -13.89 15.91 19.25
CA ASN A 382 -12.55 15.36 19.43
C ASN A 382 -11.46 16.17 18.70
N LEU A 383 -11.79 16.82 17.58
CA LEU A 383 -10.88 17.75 16.90
C LEU A 383 -10.70 19.04 17.71
N ASP A 384 -11.75 19.56 18.37
CA ASP A 384 -11.64 20.71 19.30
C ASP A 384 -10.68 20.38 20.46
N PHE A 385 -10.84 19.19 21.06
CA PHE A 385 -9.93 18.70 22.09
C PHE A 385 -8.49 18.60 21.58
N LEU A 386 -8.28 18.02 20.40
CA LEU A 386 -6.94 17.87 19.81
C LEU A 386 -6.31 19.23 19.44
N SER A 387 -7.12 20.19 18.97
CA SER A 387 -6.68 21.56 18.71
C SER A 387 -6.20 22.24 19.99
N THR A 388 -6.92 22.05 21.10
CA THR A 388 -6.49 22.53 22.42
C THR A 388 -5.13 21.95 22.79
N LEU A 389 -4.92 20.63 22.64
CA LEU A 389 -3.63 19.99 22.91
C LEU A 389 -2.50 20.53 22.02
N ARG A 390 -2.79 20.76 20.73
CA ARG A 390 -1.83 21.29 19.76
C ARG A 390 -1.41 22.72 20.08
N GLN A 391 -2.36 23.57 20.48
CA GLN A 391 -2.13 24.97 20.88
C GLN A 391 -1.34 25.06 22.20
N GLN A 392 -1.59 24.14 23.13
CA GLN A 392 -0.83 24.01 24.38
C GLN A 392 0.58 23.42 24.19
N GLY A 393 0.95 23.00 22.97
CA GLY A 393 2.24 22.35 22.70
C GLY A 393 2.38 20.95 23.31
N ARG A 394 1.28 20.35 23.79
CA ARG A 394 1.22 18.98 24.34
C ARG A 394 1.31 17.92 23.24
N VAL A 395 0.93 18.28 22.02
CA VAL A 395 1.14 17.49 20.80
C VAL A 395 1.94 18.34 19.82
N ALA A 396 3.06 17.81 19.31
CA ALA A 396 3.96 18.57 18.45
C ALA A 396 3.45 18.71 17.01
N TYR A 397 2.66 17.74 16.54
CA TYR A 397 2.20 17.70 15.15
C TYR A 397 0.85 16.99 15.00
N VAL A 398 -0.06 17.61 14.25
CA VAL A 398 -1.36 17.05 13.90
C VAL A 398 -1.56 17.10 12.39
N ARG A 399 -2.00 15.99 11.82
CA ARG A 399 -2.37 15.90 10.40
C ARG A 399 -3.75 15.29 10.25
N LEU A 400 -4.53 15.82 9.31
CA LEU A 400 -5.74 15.18 8.85
C LEU A 400 -5.45 14.26 7.66
N ASP A 401 -6.02 13.07 7.65
CA ASP A 401 -5.94 12.12 6.54
C ASP A 401 -7.32 12.03 5.87
N PHE A 402 -7.33 12.05 4.53
CA PHE A 402 -8.55 12.05 3.73
C PHE A 402 -8.39 11.10 2.54
N VAL A 403 -9.16 10.02 2.51
CA VAL A 403 -9.20 9.10 1.37
C VAL A 403 -10.15 9.64 0.31
N VAL A 404 -9.60 10.06 -0.83
CA VAL A 404 -10.34 10.64 -1.96
C VAL A 404 -11.07 9.55 -2.72
N GLN A 405 -12.37 9.72 -2.91
CA GLN A 405 -13.27 8.85 -3.66
C GLN A 405 -14.42 9.67 -4.27
N ALA A 406 -15.22 9.04 -5.14
CA ALA A 406 -16.33 9.67 -5.85
C ALA A 406 -17.30 10.45 -4.94
N LEU A 407 -17.56 9.94 -3.73
CA LEU A 407 -18.49 10.56 -2.78
C LEU A 407 -17.98 11.85 -2.12
N ASN A 408 -16.67 12.09 -2.06
CA ASN A 408 -16.11 13.15 -1.21
C ASN A 408 -15.11 14.08 -1.90
N PHE A 409 -14.72 13.83 -3.15
CA PHE A 409 -13.68 14.65 -3.79
C PHE A 409 -14.06 16.14 -3.85
N ARG A 410 -15.34 16.46 -4.00
CA ARG A 410 -15.88 17.84 -3.99
C ARG A 410 -15.66 18.56 -2.65
N GLU A 411 -15.46 17.82 -1.56
CA GLU A 411 -15.23 18.38 -0.23
C GLU A 411 -13.75 18.59 0.10
N MET A 412 -12.82 18.21 -0.77
CA MET A 412 -11.38 18.35 -0.51
C MET A 412 -10.97 19.80 -0.15
N PRO A 413 -11.43 20.85 -0.87
CA PRO A 413 -11.12 22.23 -0.48
C PRO A 413 -11.68 22.60 0.91
N ALA A 414 -12.88 22.13 1.24
CA ALA A 414 -13.50 22.36 2.54
C ALA A 414 -12.75 21.63 3.66
N ALA A 415 -12.28 20.40 3.43
CA ALA A 415 -11.45 19.66 4.38
C ALA A 415 -10.11 20.35 4.65
N ALA A 416 -9.48 20.93 3.62
CA ALA A 416 -8.25 21.71 3.79
C ALA A 416 -8.49 23.00 4.60
N ARG A 417 -9.64 23.68 4.41
CA ARG A 417 -10.03 24.84 5.24
C ARG A 417 -10.34 24.43 6.68
N LEU A 418 -11.02 23.31 6.89
CA LEU A 418 -11.33 22.75 8.21
C LEU A 418 -10.04 22.49 9.00
N MET A 419 -9.06 21.82 8.39
CA MET A 419 -7.74 21.57 8.97
C MET A 419 -7.08 22.85 9.49
N ARG A 420 -7.07 23.90 8.66
CA ARG A 420 -6.48 25.21 9.03
C ARG A 420 -7.28 25.91 10.13
N GLY A 421 -8.61 25.80 10.11
CA GLY A 421 -9.48 26.35 11.15
C GLY A 421 -9.17 25.81 12.54
N TYR A 422 -8.75 24.55 12.64
CA TYR A 422 -8.29 23.93 13.87
C TYR A 422 -6.83 24.25 14.24
N GLY A 423 -6.08 24.95 13.39
CA GLY A 423 -4.66 25.20 13.59
C GLY A 423 -3.79 23.93 13.52
N PHE A 424 -4.22 22.94 12.74
CA PHE A 424 -3.42 21.73 12.49
C PHE A 424 -2.35 21.97 11.42
N ASP A 425 -1.36 21.07 11.34
CA ASP A 425 -0.14 21.32 10.59
C ASP A 425 -0.27 21.00 9.10
N CYS A 426 -1.06 19.98 8.74
CA CYS A 426 -1.36 19.67 7.34
C CYS A 426 -2.54 18.72 7.14
N ILE A 427 -2.94 18.55 5.89
CA ILE A 427 -3.86 17.51 5.42
C ILE A 427 -3.19 16.66 4.34
N LYS A 428 -3.38 15.34 4.40
CA LYS A 428 -2.96 14.39 3.37
C LYS A 428 -4.19 13.85 2.65
N PHE A 429 -4.29 14.15 1.36
CA PHE A 429 -5.21 13.50 0.44
C PHE A 429 -4.58 12.24 -0.12
N GLN A 430 -5.24 11.11 0.10
CA GLN A 430 -4.81 9.82 -0.40
C GLN A 430 -5.83 9.31 -1.42
N MET A 431 -5.40 9.04 -2.64
CA MET A 431 -6.25 8.39 -3.62
C MET A 431 -6.65 6.99 -3.14
N LEU A 432 -7.89 6.62 -3.42
CA LEU A 432 -8.48 5.35 -3.07
C LEU A 432 -7.63 4.16 -3.54
N ARG A 433 -7.50 3.13 -2.70
CA ARG A 433 -6.78 1.89 -3.00
C ARG A 433 -7.71 0.69 -2.80
N SER A 434 -7.52 -0.35 -3.61
CA SER A 434 -8.27 -1.59 -3.47
C SER A 434 -7.71 -2.42 -2.31
N TRP A 435 -8.54 -2.67 -1.30
CA TRP A 435 -8.23 -3.57 -0.18
C TRP A 435 -8.93 -4.92 -0.31
N ASN A 436 -9.37 -5.28 -1.52
CA ASN A 436 -10.18 -6.46 -1.80
C ASN A 436 -11.49 -6.50 -0.97
N THR A 437 -12.05 -5.32 -0.72
CA THR A 437 -13.33 -5.07 -0.04
C THR A 437 -14.48 -4.90 -1.03
N TRP A 438 -14.15 -4.46 -2.26
CA TRP A 438 -15.06 -4.24 -3.37
C TRP A 438 -14.70 -5.14 -4.55
N SER A 439 -15.68 -5.39 -5.41
CA SER A 439 -15.41 -5.95 -6.75
C SER A 439 -14.57 -4.97 -7.57
N ALA A 440 -13.92 -5.43 -8.63
CA ALA A 440 -13.17 -4.54 -9.53
C ALA A 440 -14.07 -3.49 -10.21
N GLU A 441 -15.35 -3.82 -10.45
CA GLU A 441 -16.33 -2.88 -10.98
C GLU A 441 -16.73 -1.82 -9.94
N ASP A 442 -17.07 -2.25 -8.72
CA ASP A 442 -17.41 -1.33 -7.63
C ASP A 442 -16.23 -0.42 -7.29
N PHE A 443 -15.01 -0.96 -7.24
CA PHE A 443 -13.82 -0.15 -7.02
C PHE A 443 -13.67 0.95 -8.09
N ARG A 444 -13.86 0.60 -9.38
CA ARG A 444 -13.83 1.58 -10.48
C ARG A 444 -14.87 2.69 -10.32
N ARG A 445 -16.07 2.37 -9.82
CA ARG A 445 -17.14 3.36 -9.56
C ARG A 445 -16.81 4.34 -8.41
N HIS A 446 -15.88 4.00 -7.53
CA HIS A 446 -15.49 4.86 -6.40
C HIS A 446 -14.15 5.57 -6.65
N HIS A 447 -13.30 5.02 -7.52
CA HIS A 447 -11.97 5.54 -7.83
C HIS A 447 -12.04 6.67 -8.87
N VAL A 448 -12.34 7.88 -8.40
CA VAL A 448 -12.47 9.08 -9.24
C VAL A 448 -11.19 9.47 -10.00
N GLY A 449 -10.03 9.00 -9.53
CA GLY A 449 -8.75 9.19 -10.22
C GLY A 449 -8.59 8.35 -11.50
N HIS A 450 -9.52 7.45 -11.82
CA HIS A 450 -9.51 6.71 -13.08
C HIS A 450 -9.96 7.61 -14.25
N PRO A 451 -9.23 7.68 -15.38
CA PRO A 451 -9.58 8.55 -16.52
C PRO A 451 -10.99 8.32 -17.07
N ASP A 452 -11.44 7.07 -17.08
CA ASP A 452 -12.78 6.69 -17.56
C ASP A 452 -13.91 6.90 -16.54
N HIS A 453 -13.61 7.42 -15.33
CA HIS A 453 -14.64 7.70 -14.34
C HIS A 453 -15.50 8.89 -14.81
N PRO A 454 -16.85 8.83 -14.70
CA PRO A 454 -17.73 9.90 -15.19
C PRO A 454 -17.41 11.28 -14.59
N ASP A 455 -17.09 11.31 -13.29
CA ASP A 455 -16.74 12.55 -12.57
C ASP A 455 -15.25 12.94 -12.70
N HIS A 456 -14.43 12.25 -13.50
CA HIS A 456 -12.99 12.50 -13.56
C HIS A 456 -12.65 13.93 -13.99
N ALA A 457 -13.39 14.46 -14.96
CA ALA A 457 -13.18 15.84 -15.43
C ALA A 457 -13.45 16.88 -14.33
N GLU A 458 -14.50 16.67 -13.53
CA GLU A 458 -14.83 17.54 -12.39
C GLU A 458 -13.79 17.40 -11.28
N PHE A 459 -13.35 16.17 -11.00
CA PHE A 459 -12.28 15.92 -10.03
C PHE A 459 -11.01 16.70 -10.38
N ARG A 460 -10.57 16.70 -11.64
CA ARG A 460 -9.43 17.54 -12.06
C ARG A 460 -9.70 19.04 -11.90
N SER A 461 -10.94 19.48 -12.04
CA SER A 461 -11.31 20.87 -11.76
C SER A 461 -11.18 21.19 -10.28
N VAL A 462 -11.60 20.29 -9.39
CA VAL A 462 -11.46 20.45 -7.94
C VAL A 462 -9.99 20.52 -7.52
N LEU A 463 -9.11 19.71 -8.12
CA LEU A 463 -7.67 19.74 -7.84
C LEU A 463 -7.01 21.12 -8.09
N ARG A 464 -7.66 22.00 -8.86
CA ARG A 464 -7.19 23.36 -9.14
C ARG A 464 -7.69 24.41 -8.12
N ASP A 465 -8.48 24.02 -7.12
CA ASP A 465 -8.95 24.95 -6.09
C ASP A 465 -7.75 25.54 -5.31
N PRO A 466 -7.67 26.87 -5.14
CA PRO A 466 -6.57 27.52 -4.42
C PRO A 466 -6.37 27.05 -2.97
N ALA A 467 -7.39 26.49 -2.32
CA ALA A 467 -7.26 25.91 -0.99
C ALA A 467 -6.39 24.65 -0.96
N LEU A 468 -6.20 23.99 -2.11
CA LEU A 468 -5.42 22.78 -2.31
C LEU A 468 -3.99 23.06 -2.81
N ASP A 469 -3.75 24.23 -3.41
CA ASP A 469 -2.41 24.68 -3.83
C ASP A 469 -1.65 25.37 -2.70
N ARG A 470 -1.34 24.60 -1.65
CA ARG A 470 -0.73 25.11 -0.41
C ARG A 470 0.30 24.13 0.15
N PRO A 471 1.34 24.62 0.85
CA PRO A 471 2.43 23.78 1.38
C PRO A 471 2.00 22.78 2.47
N ASP A 472 0.82 22.99 3.06
CA ASP A 472 0.20 22.19 4.10
C ASP A 472 -0.76 21.13 3.53
N VAL A 473 -0.74 20.92 2.21
CA VAL A 473 -1.51 19.88 1.51
C VAL A 473 -0.54 18.86 0.91
N TYR A 474 -0.75 17.60 1.26
CA TYR A 474 0.07 16.47 0.82
C TYR A 474 -0.76 15.51 -0.02
N TRP A 475 -0.16 14.97 -1.06
CA TRP A 475 -0.82 14.06 -1.99
C TRP A 475 -0.29 12.64 -1.79
N PHE A 476 -1.09 11.62 -2.05
CA PHE A 476 -0.61 10.25 -1.95
C PHE A 476 -1.40 9.34 -2.88
N GLY A 477 -0.75 8.63 -3.78
CA GLY A 477 -1.44 7.65 -4.62
C GLY A 477 -1.99 8.16 -5.97
N PHE A 478 -1.63 9.36 -6.42
CA PHE A 478 -2.21 10.00 -7.62
C PHE A 478 -1.46 9.63 -8.93
N TYR A 479 -0.99 8.39 -9.06
CA TYR A 479 0.00 7.97 -10.06
C TYR A 479 -0.46 7.97 -11.53
N ALA A 480 -1.77 8.17 -11.79
CA ALA A 480 -2.35 8.23 -13.13
C ALA A 480 -2.56 9.67 -13.66
N GLU A 481 -2.15 10.69 -12.91
CA GLU A 481 -2.43 12.10 -13.22
C GLU A 481 -1.14 12.87 -13.56
N PRO A 482 -0.61 12.80 -14.79
CA PRO A 482 0.27 13.85 -15.29
C PRO A 482 -0.61 15.06 -15.67
N SER A 483 -1.04 15.85 -14.70
CA SER A 483 -1.69 17.13 -15.01
C SER A 483 -0.60 18.15 -15.40
N PRO A 484 -0.62 18.70 -16.63
CA PRO A 484 0.24 19.83 -16.96
C PRO A 484 -0.17 21.03 -16.10
N GLY A 485 0.74 21.54 -15.28
CA GLY A 485 0.56 22.77 -14.50
C GLY A 485 0.19 22.61 -13.02
N ILE A 486 -0.02 21.39 -12.52
CA ILE A 486 -0.07 21.14 -11.06
C ILE A 486 1.11 20.24 -10.72
N GLU A 487 2.19 20.82 -10.18
CA GLU A 487 3.16 20.01 -9.44
C GLU A 487 2.46 19.52 -8.18
N LEU A 488 1.91 18.31 -8.22
CA LEU A 488 1.54 17.55 -7.02
C LEU A 488 2.84 17.17 -6.30
N SER A 489 3.54 18.18 -5.76
CA SER A 489 4.78 17.98 -5.05
C SER A 489 4.44 17.29 -3.75
N ASN A 490 4.86 16.03 -3.61
CA ASN A 490 5.00 15.43 -2.29
C ASN A 490 6.19 16.08 -1.61
N ARG A 491 5.91 17.20 -0.97
CA ARG A 491 6.82 17.75 0.02
C ARG A 491 6.98 16.67 1.08
N SER A 492 8.23 16.37 1.44
CA SER A 492 8.52 15.43 2.51
C SER A 492 7.70 15.83 3.73
N LEU A 493 6.90 14.92 4.29
CA LEU A 493 6.49 15.04 5.68
C LEU A 493 7.77 15.35 6.48
N PRO A 494 7.79 16.35 7.38
CA PRO A 494 8.95 16.58 8.22
C PRO A 494 9.25 15.30 9.01
N GLY A 495 10.19 14.52 8.48
CA GLY A 495 10.88 13.49 9.21
C GLY A 495 11.77 14.23 10.19
N ALA A 496 11.40 14.15 11.46
CA ALA A 496 12.01 14.84 12.59
C ALA A 496 11.52 16.28 12.79
N VAL A 497 10.83 16.45 13.92
CA VAL A 497 10.91 17.70 14.69
C VAL A 497 12.40 17.99 14.89
N PRO A 498 12.92 19.15 14.46
CA PRO A 498 14.28 19.53 14.81
C PRO A 498 14.39 19.54 16.33
N SER A 499 15.43 18.91 16.88
CA SER A 499 15.72 19.07 18.30
C SER A 499 15.87 20.58 18.60
N LYS A 500 15.54 21.02 19.82
CA LYS A 500 15.53 22.44 20.23
C LYS A 500 16.82 23.25 19.93
N GLY A 501 17.88 22.65 19.40
CA GLY A 501 19.09 23.32 18.92
C GLY A 501 18.99 23.97 17.53
N ASP A 502 18.08 23.54 16.65
CA ASP A 502 18.09 23.98 15.24
C ASP A 502 17.28 25.28 14.98
N ALA A 503 16.50 25.74 15.97
CA ALA A 503 15.68 26.95 15.85
C ALA A 503 16.47 28.27 15.81
N ARG A 504 17.79 28.25 16.05
CA ARG A 504 18.63 29.46 16.11
C ARG A 504 19.27 29.87 14.78
N HIS A 505 19.03 29.16 13.67
CA HIS A 505 19.62 29.51 12.37
C HIS A 505 18.60 29.92 11.29
N ALA A 506 17.29 29.74 11.54
CA ALA A 506 16.25 30.15 10.59
C ALA A 506 15.83 31.63 10.72
N ALA A 507 16.31 32.35 11.75
CA ALA A 507 15.91 33.74 12.03
C ALA A 507 16.88 34.82 11.50
N SER A 508 17.91 34.46 10.73
CA SER A 508 18.87 35.44 10.17
C SER A 508 18.80 35.62 8.66
N ARG A 509 17.78 35.05 8.00
CA ARG A 509 17.48 35.28 6.58
C ARG A 509 15.98 35.40 6.36
N ALA A 510 15.41 36.49 6.87
CA ALA A 510 14.16 37.08 6.42
C ALA A 510 14.36 38.60 6.43
#